data_AF-A0A6G3S258-F1
#
_entry.id   AF-A0A6G3S258-F1
#
_cell.length_a   1.000
_cell.length_b   1.000
_cell.length_c   1.000
_cell.angle_alpha   90.00
_cell.angle_beta   90.00
_cell.angle_gamma   90.00
#
_symmetry.space_group_name_H-M   'P 1'
#
loop_
_entity.id
_entity.type
_entity.pdbx_description
1 polymer ?
#
loop_
_entity_poly.entity_id
_entity_poly.type
_entity_poly.pdbx_seq_one_letter_code
_entity_poly.pdbx_strand_id
1 'polypeptide(L)'
;MTDRWALAPTESGGADLVPLGPDGLPAGPVVREKDLVDAVRARPDVVRWVWRETHAVYPRLLAAGVRVERCYDIEAAENLLLAHEGRHGEPRSAAAALARL
;
A
#
# COMPACT_ATOMS: atom_id res chain seq x y z
N MET A 1 17.86 -5.10 -5.12
CA MET A 1 16.75 -4.49 -5.85
C MET A 1 15.63 -4.27 -4.86
N THR A 2 14.97 -3.12 -4.90
CA THR A 2 13.87 -2.81 -3.99
C THR A 2 12.60 -3.41 -4.59
N ASP A 3 12.35 -4.67 -4.26
CA ASP A 3 11.24 -5.45 -4.84
C ASP A 3 9.86 -4.96 -4.36
N ARG A 4 9.85 -4.08 -3.35
CA ARG A 4 8.63 -3.57 -2.71
C ARG A 4 8.58 -2.06 -2.70
N TRP A 5 7.39 -1.53 -2.94
CA TRP A 5 7.09 -0.11 -2.82
C TRP A 5 5.84 0.10 -1.99
N ALA A 6 5.90 1.02 -1.04
CA ALA A 6 4.71 1.55 -0.40
C ALA A 6 4.03 2.56 -1.31
N LEU A 7 2.71 2.57 -1.29
CA LEU A 7 1.85 3.48 -2.05
C LEU A 7 0.69 3.92 -1.16
N ALA A 8 0.50 5.24 -1.07
CA ALA A 8 -0.63 5.86 -0.40
C ALA A 8 -1.32 6.84 -1.36
N PRO A 9 -2.60 6.62 -1.75
CA PRO A 9 -3.34 7.60 -2.52
C PRO A 9 -3.49 8.92 -1.77
N THR A 10 -3.43 10.03 -2.49
CA THR A 10 -3.70 11.35 -1.95
C THR A 10 -5.14 11.76 -2.26
N GLU A 11 -5.69 12.68 -1.47
CA GLU A 11 -7.04 13.24 -1.71
C GLU A 11 -7.15 13.96 -3.06
N SER A 12 -6.03 14.50 -3.57
CA SER A 12 -5.96 15.16 -4.87
C SER A 12 -5.93 14.19 -6.06
N GLY A 13 -6.09 12.88 -5.82
CA GLY A 13 -6.02 11.84 -6.84
C GLY A 13 -4.59 11.42 -7.22
N GLY A 14 -3.58 11.89 -6.50
CA GLY A 14 -2.19 11.49 -6.67
C GLY A 14 -1.80 10.30 -5.80
N ALA A 15 -0.49 10.11 -5.63
CA ALA A 15 0.06 9.10 -4.74
C ALA A 15 1.37 9.56 -4.10
N ASP A 16 1.56 9.22 -2.83
CA ASP A 16 2.85 9.21 -2.16
C ASP A 16 3.43 7.80 -2.23
N LEU A 17 4.67 7.67 -2.68
CA LEU A 17 5.34 6.40 -2.88
C LEU A 17 6.72 6.39 -2.26
N VAL A 18 7.15 5.26 -1.73
CA VAL A 18 8.52 5.11 -1.23
C VAL A 18 9.01 3.68 -1.45
N PRO A 19 10.25 3.47 -1.95
CA PRO A 19 10.82 2.14 -2.02
C PRO A 19 11.04 1.58 -0.62
N LEU A 20 10.78 0.29 -0.42
CA LEU A 20 10.94 -0.39 0.87
C LEU A 20 12.11 -1.37 0.85
N GLY A 21 12.95 -1.30 1.87
CA GLY A 21 14.03 -2.24 2.11
C GLY A 21 13.53 -3.66 2.45
N PRO A 22 14.46 -4.62 2.59
CA PRO A 22 14.14 -5.98 3.04
C PRO A 22 13.49 -6.03 4.43
N ASP A 23 13.84 -5.08 5.30
CA ASP A 23 13.27 -4.84 6.63
C ASP A 23 11.89 -4.15 6.62
N GLY A 24 11.41 -3.73 5.46
CA GLY A 24 10.15 -2.99 5.33
C GLY A 24 10.26 -1.50 5.67
N LEU A 25 11.46 -0.99 5.90
CA LEU A 25 11.69 0.44 6.15
C LEU A 25 11.88 1.21 4.84
N PRO A 26 11.60 2.53 4.82
CA PRO A 26 11.91 3.39 3.68
C PRO A 26 13.39 3.28 3.25
N ALA A 27 13.61 2.90 2.00
CA ALA A 27 14.93 2.79 1.38
C ALA A 27 15.31 4.03 0.56
N GLY A 28 14.57 5.13 0.72
CA GLY A 28 14.75 6.37 -0.02
C GLY A 28 13.72 7.44 0.37
N PRO A 29 13.76 8.61 -0.26
CA PRO A 29 12.79 9.67 -0.02
C PRO A 29 11.40 9.28 -0.55
N VAL A 30 10.36 9.88 0.05
CA VAL A 30 9.00 9.82 -0.48
C VAL A 30 8.93 10.59 -1.78
N VAL A 31 8.41 9.94 -2.82
CA VAL A 31 8.12 10.52 -4.12
C VAL A 31 6.63 10.84 -4.19
N ARG A 32 6.28 12.07 -4.52
CA ARG A 32 4.89 12.51 -4.67
C ARG A 32 4.54 12.63 -6.15
N GLU A 33 3.55 11.87 -6.56
CA GLU A 33 3.04 11.83 -7.92
C GLU A 33 1.64 12.46 -7.99
N LYS A 34 1.37 13.18 -9.08
CA LYS A 34 0.09 13.90 -9.24
C LYS A 34 -1.07 13.00 -9.62
N ASP A 35 -0.78 11.84 -10.22
CA ASP A 35 -1.77 10.86 -10.62
C ASP A 35 -1.36 9.44 -10.19
N LEU A 36 -2.28 8.75 -9.51
CA LEU A 36 -2.08 7.39 -9.01
C LEU A 36 -1.83 6.37 -10.15
N VAL A 37 -2.57 6.47 -11.25
CA VAL A 37 -2.49 5.50 -12.35
C VAL A 37 -1.15 5.64 -13.05
N ASP A 38 -0.74 6.87 -13.37
CA ASP A 38 0.54 7.15 -14.01
C ASP A 38 1.71 6.79 -13.10
N ALA A 39 1.58 7.04 -11.79
CA ALA A 39 2.58 6.63 -10.81
C ALA A 39 2.88 5.12 -10.84
N VAL A 40 1.83 4.29 -10.91
CA VAL A 40 1.97 2.83 -10.99
C VAL A 40 2.46 2.41 -12.37
N ARG A 41 1.92 2.99 -13.45
CA ARG A 41 2.30 2.66 -14.84
C ARG A 41 3.77 2.97 -15.13
N ALA A 42 4.31 4.04 -14.54
CA ALA A 42 5.71 4.43 -14.69
C ALA A 42 6.70 3.50 -13.97
N ARG A 43 6.22 2.52 -13.20
CA ARG A 43 7.04 1.63 -12.35
C ARG A 43 6.76 0.15 -12.66
N PRO A 44 7.01 -0.31 -13.90
CA PRO A 44 6.70 -1.69 -14.30
C PRO A 44 7.54 -2.73 -13.56
N ASP A 45 8.71 -2.35 -13.04
CA ASP A 45 9.66 -3.25 -12.38
C ASP A 45 9.32 -3.51 -10.89
N VAL A 46 8.24 -2.90 -10.37
CA VAL A 46 7.82 -3.11 -8.97
C VAL A 46 7.18 -4.48 -8.83
N VAL A 47 7.88 -5.39 -8.15
CA VAL A 47 7.42 -6.77 -7.96
C VAL A 47 6.22 -6.85 -7.02
N ARG A 48 6.16 -6.02 -5.98
CA ARG A 48 5.05 -6.03 -5.02
C ARG A 48 4.76 -4.66 -4.43
N TRP A 49 3.49 -4.27 -4.49
CA TRP A 49 2.98 -3.06 -3.87
C TRP A 49 2.62 -3.29 -2.41
N VAL A 50 2.71 -2.25 -1.58
CA VAL A 50 2.21 -2.24 -0.20
C VAL A 50 1.30 -1.04 -0.06
N TRP A 51 0.04 -1.25 0.25
CA TRP A 51 -0.93 -0.16 0.44
C TRP A 51 -1.78 -0.40 1.69
N ARG A 52 -2.43 0.67 2.16
CA ARG A 52 -3.32 0.61 3.32
C ARG A 52 -4.41 -0.43 3.11
N GLU A 53 -5.21 -0.25 2.05
CA GLU A 53 -6.36 -1.08 1.74
C GLU A 53 -6.55 -1.15 0.21
N THR A 54 -6.90 -2.32 -0.30
CA THR A 54 -7.04 -2.57 -1.74
C THR A 54 -8.18 -1.77 -2.35
N HIS A 55 -9.27 -1.56 -1.60
CA HIS A 55 -10.47 -0.88 -2.09
C HIS A 55 -10.22 0.61 -2.41
N ALA A 56 -9.24 1.24 -1.76
CA ALA A 56 -8.85 2.62 -2.02
C ALA A 56 -7.93 2.79 -3.24
N VAL A 57 -7.33 1.71 -3.75
CA VAL A 57 -6.28 1.75 -4.78
C VAL A 57 -6.71 1.03 -6.06
N TYR A 58 -6.97 -0.28 -5.94
CA TYR A 58 -7.02 -1.17 -7.09
C TYR A 58 -8.20 -0.92 -8.04
N PRO A 59 -9.42 -0.54 -7.59
CA PRO A 59 -10.50 -0.23 -8.52
C PRO A 59 -10.15 0.83 -9.56
N ARG A 60 -9.43 1.89 -9.16
CA ARG A 60 -9.02 2.97 -10.07
C ARG A 60 -7.94 2.51 -11.05
N LEU A 61 -6.98 1.71 -10.59
CA LEU A 61 -5.96 1.11 -11.46
C LEU A 61 -6.60 0.19 -12.50
N LEU A 62 -7.50 -0.69 -12.06
CA LEU A 62 -8.18 -1.65 -12.91
C LEU A 62 -9.05 -0.95 -13.96
N ALA A 63 -9.78 0.09 -13.58
CA ALA A 63 -10.58 0.90 -14.51
C ALA A 63 -9.74 1.57 -15.60
N ALA A 64 -8.47 1.89 -15.30
CA ALA A 64 -7.52 2.47 -16.25
C ALA A 64 -6.68 1.41 -17.00
N GLY A 65 -7.03 0.13 -16.88
CA GLY A 65 -6.33 -0.98 -17.53
C GLY A 65 -4.97 -1.33 -16.90
N VAL A 66 -4.63 -0.78 -15.74
CA VAL A 66 -3.39 -1.09 -15.01
C VAL A 66 -3.64 -2.29 -14.09
N ARG A 67 -2.94 -3.40 -14.36
CA ARG A 67 -3.02 -4.63 -13.57
C ARG A 67 -1.85 -4.68 -12.59
N VAL A 68 -2.16 -4.98 -11.33
CA VAL A 68 -1.18 -5.21 -10.27
C VAL A 68 -1.22 -6.70 -9.94
N GLU A 69 -0.10 -7.39 -10.13
CA GLU A 69 -0.04 -8.83 -9.90
C GLU A 69 0.09 -9.20 -8.43
N ARG A 70 0.82 -8.40 -7.64
CA ARG A 70 1.13 -8.69 -6.24
C ARG A 70 1.04 -7.44 -5.39
N CYS A 71 0.35 -7.56 -4.27
CA CYS A 71 0.28 -6.53 -3.25
C CYS A 71 0.32 -7.14 -1.83
N TYR A 72 0.62 -6.28 -0.85
CA TYR A 72 0.24 -6.45 0.54
C TYR A 72 -0.81 -5.38 0.87
N ASP A 73 -1.91 -5.84 1.46
CA ASP A 73 -2.96 -5.01 2.01
C ASP A 73 -2.80 -5.00 3.53
N ILE A 74 -2.43 -3.84 4.08
CA ILE A 74 -2.11 -3.69 5.50
C ILE A 74 -3.33 -3.99 6.36
N GLU A 75 -4.50 -3.47 5.98
CA GLU A 75 -5.72 -3.67 6.78
C GLU A 75 -6.29 -5.09 6.66
N ALA A 76 -6.02 -5.80 5.56
CA ALA A 76 -6.32 -7.22 5.45
C ALA A 76 -5.42 -8.07 6.36
N ALA A 77 -4.12 -7.76 6.40
CA ALA A 77 -3.16 -8.43 7.28
C ALA A 77 -3.48 -8.17 8.75
N GLU A 78 -3.74 -6.91 9.11
CA GLU A 78 -4.12 -6.51 10.47
C GLU A 78 -5.39 -7.22 10.93
N ASN A 79 -6.40 -7.36 10.06
CA ASN A 79 -7.63 -8.09 10.40
C ASN A 79 -7.35 -9.56 10.80
N LEU A 80 -6.43 -10.22 10.09
CA LEU A 80 -6.03 -11.59 10.38
C LEU A 80 -5.26 -11.69 11.71
N LEU A 81 -4.38 -10.74 11.98
CA LEU A 81 -3.61 -10.68 13.23
C LEU A 81 -4.53 -10.44 14.43
N LEU A 82 -5.44 -9.48 14.35
CA LEU A 82 -6.43 -9.22 15.40
C LEU A 82 -7.31 -10.46 15.64
N ALA A 83 -7.75 -11.14 14.59
CA ALA A 83 -8.52 -12.37 14.75
C ALA A 83 -7.70 -13.48 15.45
N HIS A 84 -6.42 -13.62 15.09
CA HIS A 84 -5.50 -14.56 15.74
C HIS A 84 -5.32 -14.26 17.23
N GLU A 85 -5.31 -12.99 17.61
CA GLU A 85 -5.21 -12.53 19.00
C GLU A 85 -6.54 -12.55 19.78
N GLY A 86 -7.64 -13.01 19.17
CA GLY A 86 -8.97 -13.00 19.81
C GLY A 86 -9.63 -11.62 19.88
N ARG A 87 -9.11 -10.66 19.10
CA ARG A 87 -9.50 -9.25 19.04
C ARG A 87 -10.24 -8.90 17.75
N HIS A 88 -10.90 -9.90 17.16
CA HIS A 88 -11.65 -9.71 15.92
C HIS A 88 -12.70 -8.59 16.07
N GLY A 89 -12.72 -7.67 15.11
CA GLY A 89 -13.63 -6.52 15.12
C GLY A 89 -13.04 -5.25 15.76
N GLU A 90 -11.86 -5.32 16.38
CA GLU A 90 -11.14 -4.12 16.77
C GLU A 90 -10.70 -3.26 15.56
N PRO A 91 -10.46 -1.95 15.76
CA PRO A 91 -9.98 -1.07 14.70
C PRO A 91 -8.69 -1.61 14.04
N ARG A 92 -8.78 -1.87 12.73
CA ARG A 92 -7.73 -2.52 11.92
C ARG A 92 -7.01 -1.60 10.94
N SER A 93 -7.25 -0.29 11.02
CA SER A 93 -6.60 0.66 10.11
C SER A 93 -5.10 0.74 10.39
N ALA A 94 -4.31 1.13 9.40
CA ALA A 94 -2.86 1.32 9.61
C ALA A 94 -2.55 2.28 10.78
N ALA A 95 -3.38 3.31 10.99
CA ALA A 95 -3.25 4.23 12.11
C ALA A 95 -3.59 3.57 13.45
N ALA A 96 -4.66 2.76 13.50
CA ALA A 96 -4.99 1.97 14.69
C ALA A 96 -3.88 0.96 15.00
N ALA A 97 -3.31 0.34 13.97
CA ALA A 97 -2.22 -0.60 14.14
C ALA A 97 -0.95 0.05 14.67
N LEU A 98 -0.62 1.25 14.18
CA LEU A 98 0.50 2.04 14.69
C LEU A 98 0.29 2.47 16.15
N ALA A 99 -0.94 2.79 16.55
CA ALA A 99 -1.26 3.29 17.89
C ALA A 99 -1.06 2.27 19.03
N ARG A 100 -0.84 0.98 18.71
CA ARG A 100 -0.55 -0.06 19.73
C ARG A 100 0.89 -0.60 19.65
N LEU A 101 1.76 0.02 18.85
CA LEU A 101 3.21 -0.18 18.89
C LEU A 101 3.83 0.72 19.97
#